data_AF-A0A2D4URL3-F1
#
_entry.id   AF-A0A2D4URL3-F1
#
_cell.length_a   1.000
_cell.length_b   1.000
_cell.length_c   1.000
_cell.angle_alpha   90.00
_cell.angle_beta   90.00
_cell.angle_gamma   90.00
#
_symmetry.space_group_name_H-M   'P 1'
#
loop_
_entity.id
_entity.type
_entity.pdbx_description
1 polymer ?
#
loop_
_entity_poly.entity_id
_entity_poly.type
_entity_poly.pdbx_seq_one_letter_code
_entity_poly.pdbx_strand_id
1 'polypeptide(L)'
;AHDFVAAIDKTKANLSKINFAIFGLGDQGYADTFNMGSEKLADLLKGAGAQQIGERGLFDASTLDMPEDIAIPWLKDILAEMSELAEVG
;
A
#
# COMPACT_ATOMS: atom_id res chain seq x y z
N ALA A 1 9.74 -0.04 -9.86
CA ALA A 1 9.59 0.58 -8.52
C ALA A 1 10.75 1.52 -8.18
N HIS A 2 12.01 1.12 -8.36
CA HIS A 2 13.18 1.94 -7.99
C HIS A 2 13.18 3.35 -8.58
N ASP A 3 12.89 3.52 -9.87
CA ASP A 3 12.88 4.85 -10.50
C ASP A 3 11.79 5.76 -9.95
N PHE A 4 10.63 5.18 -9.60
CA PHE A 4 9.51 5.93 -9.01
C PHE A 4 9.85 6.43 -7.61
N VAL A 5 10.41 5.56 -6.76
CA VAL A 5 10.88 5.93 -5.42
C VAL A 5 11.94 7.04 -5.51
N ALA A 6 12.94 6.85 -6.38
CA ALA A 6 13.98 7.84 -6.59
C ALA A 6 13.44 9.18 -7.10
N ALA A 7 12.38 9.18 -7.92
CA ALA A 7 11.76 10.40 -8.41
C ALA A 7 11.05 11.18 -7.30
N ILE A 8 10.33 10.51 -6.39
CA ILE A 8 9.67 11.18 -5.25
C ILE A 8 10.70 11.92 -4.38
N ASP A 9 11.79 11.24 -4.01
CA ASP A 9 12.85 11.82 -3.19
C ASP A 9 13.58 12.96 -3.90
N LYS A 10 13.98 12.76 -5.16
CA LYS A 10 14.75 13.76 -5.92
C LYS A 10 13.94 15.03 -6.19
N THR A 11 12.64 14.89 -6.43
CA THR A 11 11.77 16.02 -6.79
C THR A 11 11.16 16.70 -5.57
N LYS A 12 11.24 16.08 -4.38
CA LYS A 12 10.49 16.49 -3.18
C LYS A 12 9.01 16.69 -3.51
N ALA A 13 8.44 15.71 -4.20
CA ALA A 13 7.07 15.78 -4.66
C ALA A 13 6.10 16.05 -3.50
N ASN A 14 5.20 17.03 -3.66
CA ASN A 14 4.09 17.23 -2.74
C ASN A 14 2.90 16.37 -3.20
N LEU A 15 2.62 15.32 -2.44
CA LEU A 15 1.55 14.36 -2.72
C LEU A 15 0.32 14.57 -1.82
N SER A 16 0.18 15.72 -1.16
CA SER A 16 -0.95 16.06 -0.26
C SER A 16 -2.36 15.93 -0.85
N LYS A 17 -2.49 15.84 -2.17
CA LYS A 17 -3.77 15.67 -2.87
C LYS A 17 -3.99 14.24 -3.40
N ILE A 18 -3.07 13.32 -3.07
CA ILE A 18 -3.13 11.94 -3.52
C ILE A 18 -3.58 11.09 -2.35
N ASN A 19 -4.65 10.33 -2.58
CA ASN A 19 -5.05 9.23 -1.72
C ASN A 19 -4.54 7.92 -2.34
N PHE A 20 -4.09 6.98 -1.53
CA PHE A 20 -3.59 5.69 -2.01
C PHE A 20 -3.98 4.55 -1.09
N ALA A 21 -4.06 3.34 -1.63
CA ALA A 21 -4.07 2.11 -0.87
C ALA A 21 -2.94 1.21 -1.41
N ILE A 22 -2.41 0.31 -0.60
CA ILE A 22 -1.26 -0.52 -0.98
C ILE A 22 -1.41 -1.95 -0.49
N PHE A 23 -1.20 -2.89 -1.42
CA PHE A 23 -1.22 -4.33 -1.18
C PHE A 23 0.18 -4.88 -1.40
N GLY A 24 0.71 -5.54 -0.37
CA GLY A 24 2.03 -6.15 -0.40
C GLY A 24 1.97 -7.62 -0.78
N LEU A 25 2.89 -8.03 -1.64
CA LEU A 25 3.15 -9.43 -1.95
C LEU A 25 4.48 -9.80 -1.29
N GLY A 26 4.43 -10.62 -0.24
CA GLY A 26 5.58 -11.10 0.50
C GLY A 26 5.62 -12.61 0.57
N ASP A 27 6.67 -13.12 1.16
CA ASP A 27 6.90 -14.54 1.41
C ASP A 27 7.64 -14.65 2.75
N GLN A 28 7.00 -15.25 3.77
CA GLN A 28 7.60 -15.41 5.10
C GLN A 28 8.78 -16.38 5.12
N GLY A 29 8.99 -17.17 4.07
CA GLY A 29 10.24 -17.91 3.85
C GLY A 29 11.47 -16.99 3.78
N TYR A 30 11.26 -15.69 3.51
CA TYR A 30 12.25 -14.63 3.62
C TYR A 30 11.99 -13.77 4.86
N ALA A 31 12.17 -14.37 6.04
CA ALA A 31 11.80 -13.79 7.35
C ALA A 31 12.25 -12.33 7.56
N ASP A 32 13.47 -11.97 7.13
CA ASP A 32 14.04 -10.62 7.34
C ASP A 32 13.43 -9.54 6.44
N THR A 33 12.68 -9.92 5.40
CA THR A 33 12.20 -8.99 4.37
C THR A 33 10.72 -9.13 4.03
N PHE A 34 9.97 -9.91 4.81
CA PHE A 34 8.55 -10.15 4.57
C PHE A 34 7.78 -8.84 4.40
N ASN A 35 7.22 -8.63 3.20
CA ASN A 35 6.40 -7.47 2.86
C ASN A 35 7.05 -6.07 3.09
N MET A 36 8.38 -5.98 3.21
CA MET A 36 9.05 -4.68 3.43
C MET A 36 8.94 -3.71 2.25
N GLY A 37 8.76 -4.23 1.03
CA GLY A 37 8.68 -3.39 -0.17
C GLY A 37 7.46 -2.46 -0.14
N SER A 38 6.29 -3.01 0.21
CA SER A 38 5.05 -2.24 0.34
C SER A 38 5.08 -1.31 1.56
N GLU A 39 5.71 -1.74 2.65
CA GLU A 39 5.92 -0.90 3.84
C GLU A 39 6.74 0.35 3.51
N LYS A 40 7.95 0.16 2.93
CA LYS A 40 8.84 1.28 2.57
C LYS A 40 8.19 2.23 1.58
N LEU A 41 7.41 1.72 0.62
CA LEU A 41 6.71 2.56 -0.34
C LEU A 41 5.57 3.34 0.32
N ALA A 42 4.81 2.73 1.23
CA ALA A 42 3.77 3.40 1.99
C ALA A 42 4.35 4.55 2.81
N ASP A 43 5.47 4.31 3.51
CA ASP A 43 6.14 5.32 4.33
C ASP A 43 6.67 6.49 3.49
N LEU A 44 7.25 6.21 2.33
CA LEU A 44 7.68 7.24 1.38
C LEU A 44 6.50 8.11 0.93
N LEU A 45 5.38 7.50 0.53
CA LEU A 45 4.20 8.22 0.04
C LEU A 45 3.58 9.09 1.14
N LYS A 46 3.42 8.54 2.35
CA LYS A 46 2.96 9.28 3.54
C LYS A 46 3.92 10.44 3.87
N GLY A 47 5.23 10.19 3.82
CA GLY A 47 6.27 11.21 4.04
C GLY A 47 6.22 12.35 3.02
N ALA A 48 5.77 12.07 1.79
CA ALA A 48 5.53 13.07 0.75
C ALA A 48 4.15 13.75 0.84
N GLY A 49 3.34 13.40 1.86
CA GLY A 49 2.05 14.01 2.15
C GLY A 49 0.82 13.25 1.63
N ALA A 50 0.99 12.13 0.91
CA ALA A 50 -0.14 11.33 0.46
C ALA A 50 -0.91 10.74 1.64
N GLN A 51 -2.22 10.58 1.49
CA GLN A 51 -3.08 9.98 2.51
C GLN A 51 -3.35 8.51 2.17
N GLN A 52 -3.09 7.62 3.12
CA GLN A 52 -3.41 6.21 2.94
C GLN A 52 -4.88 5.98 3.29
N ILE A 53 -5.60 5.28 2.42
CA ILE A 53 -6.94 4.73 2.68
C ILE A 53 -6.75 3.33 3.24
N GLY A 54 -7.39 3.04 4.36
CA GLY A 54 -7.35 1.76 5.05
C GLY A 54 -5.96 1.22 5.39
N GLU A 55 -5.98 0.00 5.91
CA GLU A 55 -4.76 -0.71 6.26
C GLU A 55 -4.05 -1.30 5.04
N ARG A 56 -2.75 -1.52 5.18
CA ARG A 56 -1.93 -2.16 4.16
C ARG A 56 -2.31 -3.64 4.08
N GLY A 57 -2.71 -4.10 2.89
CA GLY A 57 -2.95 -5.53 2.67
C GLY A 57 -1.63 -6.30 2.61
N LEU A 58 -1.60 -7.49 3.19
CA LEU A 58 -0.42 -8.35 3.27
C LEU A 58 -0.77 -9.73 2.73
N PHE A 59 -0.16 -10.10 1.61
CA PHE A 59 -0.19 -11.46 1.10
C PHE A 59 1.11 -12.18 1.45
N ASP A 60 0.99 -13.46 1.79
CA ASP A 60 2.11 -14.36 2.06
C ASP A 60 2.08 -15.54 1.09
N ALA A 61 3.02 -15.55 0.14
CA ALA A 61 3.16 -16.59 -0.86
C ALA A 61 3.66 -17.93 -0.29
N SER A 62 4.07 -17.97 0.98
CA SER A 62 4.49 -19.20 1.66
C SER A 62 3.31 -20.03 2.18
N THR A 63 2.09 -19.46 2.23
CA THR A 63 0.88 -20.16 2.65
C THR A 63 0.20 -20.86 1.47
N LEU A 64 -0.90 -21.56 1.76
CA LEU A 64 -1.76 -22.17 0.74
C LEU A 64 -2.86 -21.23 0.25
N ASP A 65 -2.90 -20.00 0.75
CA ASP A 65 -3.93 -19.03 0.39
C ASP A 65 -3.72 -18.55 -1.05
N MET A 66 -4.82 -18.38 -1.78
CA MET A 66 -4.75 -17.74 -3.09
C MET A 66 -4.64 -16.22 -2.94
N PRO A 67 -3.86 -15.51 -3.78
CA PRO A 67 -3.74 -14.06 -3.72
C PRO A 67 -5.09 -13.33 -3.72
N GLU A 68 -6.04 -13.81 -4.53
CA GLU A 68 -7.38 -13.27 -4.64
C GLU A 68 -8.22 -13.42 -3.37
N ASP A 69 -8.01 -14.49 -2.59
CA ASP A 69 -8.75 -14.73 -1.34
C ASP A 69 -8.39 -13.68 -0.27
N ILE A 70 -7.19 -13.11 -0.35
CA ILE A 70 -6.71 -12.05 0.52
C ILE A 70 -6.97 -10.66 -0.08
N ALA A 71 -6.71 -10.50 -1.37
CA ALA A 71 -6.80 -9.20 -2.04
C ALA A 71 -8.24 -8.71 -2.23
N ILE A 72 -9.19 -9.61 -2.52
CA ILE A 72 -10.58 -9.21 -2.80
C ILE A 72 -11.28 -8.67 -1.55
N PRO A 73 -11.25 -9.33 -0.38
CA PRO A 73 -11.82 -8.77 0.84
C PRO A 73 -11.17 -7.44 1.21
N TRP A 74 -9.84 -7.39 1.20
CA TRP A 74 -9.09 -6.15 1.46
C TRP A 74 -9.53 -5.00 0.54
N LEU A 75 -9.64 -5.24 -0.77
CA LEU A 75 -10.04 -4.20 -1.72
C LEU A 75 -11.47 -3.72 -1.48
N LYS A 76 -12.39 -4.59 -1.06
CA LYS A 76 -13.76 -4.19 -0.73
C LYS A 76 -13.79 -3.22 0.45
N ASP A 77 -12.98 -3.49 1.47
CA ASP A 77 -12.87 -2.61 2.65
C ASP A 77 -12.30 -1.24 2.25
N ILE A 78 -11.23 -1.22 1.44
CA ILE A 78 -10.66 0.02 0.89
C ILE A 78 -11.71 0.84 0.12
N LEU A 79 -12.52 0.19 -0.73
CA LEU A 79 -13.54 0.87 -1.53
C LEU A 79 -14.68 1.42 -0.66
N ALA A 80 -15.04 0.73 0.42
CA ALA A 80 -16.01 1.22 1.39
C ALA A 80 -15.49 2.50 2.08
N GLU A 81 -14.26 2.46 2.62
CA GLU A 81 -13.63 3.62 3.25
C GLU A 81 -13.44 4.79 2.28
N MET A 82 -13.08 4.51 1.02
CA MET A 82 -12.96 5.54 -0.01
C MET A 82 -14.28 6.25 -0.27
N SER A 83 -15.39 5.50 -0.29
CA SER A 83 -16.73 6.09 -0.47
C SER A 83 -17.07 7.03 0.69
N GLU A 84 -16.76 6.65 1.92
CA GLU A 84 -16.97 7.49 3.11
C GLU A 84 -16.14 8.79 3.02
N LEU A 85 -14.87 8.71 2.60
CA LEU A 85 -14.02 9.89 2.38
C LEU A 85 -14.60 10.84 1.33
N ALA A 86 -15.24 10.31 0.28
CA ALA A 86 -15.85 11.12 -0.77
C ALA A 86 -17.17 11.79 -0.34
N GLU A 87 -17.88 11.23 0.64
CA GLU A 87 -19.12 11.79 1.17
C GLU A 87 -18.87 12.91 2.22
N VAL A 88 -17.68 12.97 2.81
CA VAL A 88 -17.31 13.94 3.86
C VAL A 88 -16.55 15.16 3.33
N GLY A 89 -16.02 15.11 2.09
CA GLY A 89 -15.26 16.18 1.43
C GLY A 89 -16.10 17.17 0.64
#